data_AF-A0A852U8E8-F1
#
_entry.id   AF-A0A852U8E8-F1
#
_cell.length_a   1.000
_cell.length_b   1.000
_cell.length_c   1.000
_cell.angle_alpha   90.00
_cell.angle_beta   90.00
_cell.angle_gamma   90.00
#
_symmetry.space_group_name_H-M   'P 1'
#
loop_
_entity.id
_entity.type
_entity.pdbx_description
1 polymer ?
#
loop_
_entity_poly.entity_id
_entity_poly.type
_entity_poly.pdbx_seq_one_letter_code
_entity_poly.pdbx_strand_id
1 'polypeptide(L)' 'MTGATDPLLRLLRRGYGERWNIRRTERLWIASTRVADADHAPTLIESDVDEFVRQLENPPAKVGRPLREEPTA' A
#
# COMPACT_ATOMS: atom_id res chain seq x y z
N MET A 1 11.53 6.92 -18.04
CA MET A 1 12.66 6.46 -17.20
C MET A 1 12.64 7.25 -15.89
N THR A 2 12.13 6.68 -14.79
CA THR A 2 12.13 7.34 -13.46
C THR A 2 12.51 6.37 -12.33
N GLY A 3 13.37 5.38 -12.63
CA GLY A 3 13.72 4.32 -11.69
C GLY A 3 14.82 4.66 -10.66
N ALA A 4 15.53 5.78 -10.80
CA ALA A 4 16.76 6.02 -10.03
C ALA A 4 16.81 7.33 -9.21
N THR A 5 15.96 8.33 -9.47
CA THR A 5 16.14 9.70 -8.92
C THR A 5 14.90 10.20 -8.17
N ASP A 6 14.29 9.34 -7.36
CA ASP A 6 13.22 9.79 -6.48
C ASP A 6 13.69 9.70 -5.02
N PRO A 7 14.21 10.79 -4.44
CA PRO A 7 14.70 10.81 -3.06
C PRO A 7 13.58 10.51 -2.07
N LEU A 8 12.33 10.86 -2.38
CA LEU A 8 11.19 10.57 -1.52
C LEU A 8 10.83 9.09 -1.55
N LEU A 9 10.83 8.46 -2.73
CA LEU A 9 10.65 7.01 -2.83
C LEU A 9 11.73 6.24 -2.04
N ARG A 10 12.99 6.71 -2.08
CA ARG A 10 14.07 6.10 -1.29
C ARG A 10 13.85 6.26 0.22
N LEU A 11 13.41 7.44 0.66
CA LEU A 11 13.09 7.70 2.07
C LEU A 11 11.95 6.79 2.56
N LEU A 12 10.86 6.72 1.79
CA LEU A 12 9.71 5.89 2.13
C LEU A 12 10.07 4.41 2.15
N ARG A 13 10.88 3.92 1.22
CA ARG A 13 11.40 2.55 1.25
C ARG A 13 12.27 2.27 2.48
N ARG A 14 13.03 3.26 2.95
CA ARG A 14 13.85 3.10 4.16
C ARG A 14 13.02 3.07 5.44
N GLY A 15 11.97 3.90 5.53
CA GLY A 15 11.11 3.96 6.72
C GLY A 15 10.05 2.86 6.78
N TYR A 16 9.42 2.57 5.64
CA TYR A 16 8.25 1.69 5.56
C TYR A 16 8.52 0.38 4.82
N GLY A 17 9.72 0.19 4.28
CA GLY A 17 10.07 -0.96 3.43
C GLY A 17 9.92 -2.31 4.11
N GLU A 18 10.11 -2.40 5.42
CA GLU A 18 9.95 -3.66 6.16
C GLU A 18 8.51 -4.20 6.04
N ARG A 19 7.51 -3.32 6.17
CA ARG A 19 6.08 -3.68 6.13
C ARG A 19 5.49 -3.59 4.73
N TRP A 20 6.01 -2.67 3.90
CA TRP A 20 5.42 -2.30 2.63
C TRP A 20 6.40 -2.42 1.46
N ASN A 21 5.95 -3.01 0.36
CA ASN A 21 6.63 -2.90 -0.91
C ASN A 21 6.14 -1.64 -1.64
N ILE A 22 6.99 -0.61 -1.69
CA ILE A 22 6.64 0.71 -2.23
C ILE A 22 7.25 0.91 -3.62
N ARG A 23 6.41 1.29 -4.58
CA ARG A 23 6.79 1.67 -5.94
C ARG A 23 6.08 2.96 -6.36
N ARG A 24 6.74 3.73 -7.22
CA ARG A 24 6.18 4.94 -7.81
C ARG A 24 6.15 4.80 -9.33
N THR A 25 5.04 5.19 -9.93
CA THR A 25 4.89 5.37 -11.38
C THR A 25 4.96 6.86 -11.71
N GLU A 26 4.68 7.27 -12.94
CA GLU A 26 4.73 8.69 -13.31
C GLU A 26 3.70 9.55 -12.54
N ARG A 27 2.58 8.96 -12.12
CA ARG A 27 1.47 9.69 -11.49
C ARG A 27 0.95 9.08 -10.18
N LEU A 28 1.31 7.83 -9.89
CA LEU A 28 0.75 7.10 -8.76
C LEU A 28 1.84 6.56 -7.85
N TRP A 29 1.57 6.65 -6.55
CA TRP A 29 2.21 5.94 -5.47
C TRP A 29 1.46 4.64 -5.20
N ILE A 30 2.22 3.55 -5.07
CA ILE A 30 1.65 2.23 -4.83
C ILE A 30 2.44 1.56 -3.71
N ALA A 31 1.76 1.11 -2.67
CA ALA A 31 2.31 0.28 -1.62
C ALA A 31 1.52 -1.03 -1.53
N SER A 32 2.19 -2.18 -1.50
CA SER A 32 1.55 -3.45 -1.17
C SER A 32 2.11 -4.01 0.13
N THR A 33 1.23 -4.57 0.96
CA THR A 33 1.66 -5.22 2.20
C THR A 33 2.52 -6.43 1.88
N ARG A 34 3.61 -6.63 2.63
CA ARG A 34 4.40 -7.88 2.60
C ARG A 34 3.83 -8.95 3.53
N VAL A 35 2.91 -8.57 4.40
CA VAL A 35 2.27 -9.45 5.39
C VAL A 35 0.99 -10.01 4.79
N ALA A 36 0.99 -11.32 4.49
CA ALA A 36 -0.14 -12.02 3.88
C ALA A 36 -1.40 -12.02 4.76
N ASP A 37 -1.21 -11.94 6.09
CA ASP A 37 -2.28 -12.03 7.09
C ASP A 37 -2.67 -10.67 7.70
N ALA A 38 -2.39 -9.56 7.02
CA ALA A 38 -2.75 -8.25 7.53
C ALA A 38 -4.27 -7.99 7.43
N ASP A 39 -4.87 -7.53 8.53
CA ASP A 39 -6.27 -7.06 8.63
C ASP A 39 -6.53 -5.71 7.92
N HIS A 40 -5.54 -5.19 7.18
CA HIS A 40 -5.61 -3.92 6.46
C HIS A 40 -5.64 -4.12 4.95
N ALA A 41 -6.03 -3.07 4.21
CA ALA A 41 -6.06 -3.08 2.75
C ALA A 41 -4.71 -3.58 2.18
N PRO A 42 -4.71 -4.64 1.35
CA PRO A 42 -3.48 -5.30 0.92
C PRO A 42 -2.66 -4.44 -0.05
N THR A 43 -3.27 -3.41 -0.63
CA THR A 43 -2.61 -2.50 -1.57
C THR A 43 -3.20 -1.10 -1.42
N LEU A 44 -2.32 -0.12 -1.20
CA LEU A 44 -2.59 1.31 -1.22
C LEU A 44 -2.18 1.88 -2.58
N ILE A 45 -3.05 2.66 -3.20
CA ILE A 45 -2.79 3.32 -4.48
C ILE A 45 -3.30 4.74 -4.37
N GLU A 46 -2.39 5.71 -4.43
CA GLU A 46 -2.74 7.11 -4.31
C GLU A 46 -1.97 7.96 -5.31
N SER A 47 -2.60 9.04 -5.77
CA SER A 47 -1.94 10.03 -6.64
C SER A 47 -1.22 11.10 -5.83
N ASP A 48 -1.81 11.43 -4.68
CA ASP A 48 -1.29 12.40 -3.72
C ASP A 48 -0.34 11.71 -2.73
N VAL A 49 0.80 12.35 -2.46
CA VAL A 49 1.83 11.78 -1.59
C VAL A 49 1.52 11.93 -0.10
N ASP A 50 0.83 13.01 0.29
CA ASP A 50 0.45 13.24 1.68
C ASP A 50 -0.62 12.23 2.11
N GLU A 51 -1.62 11.99 1.25
CA GLU A 51 -2.63 10.95 1.49
C GLU A 51 -2.02 9.54 1.47
N PHE A 52 -1.04 9.29 0.59
CA PHE A 52 -0.30 8.03 0.56
C PHE A 52 0.45 7.76 1.86
N VAL A 53 1.17 8.75 2.40
CA VAL A 53 1.92 8.61 3.67
C VAL A 53 0.96 8.41 4.84
N ARG A 54 -0.14 9.17 4.88
CA ARG A 54 -1.17 9.01 5.90
C ARG A 54 -1.73 7.58 5.93
N GLN A 55 -1.97 6.97 4.76
CA GLN A 55 -2.42 5.58 4.67
C GLN A 55 -1.30 4.57 4.98
N LEU A 56 -0.02 4.89 4.79
CA LEU A 56 1.08 4.01 5.24
C LEU A 56 1.18 3.94 6.77
N GLU A 57 0.97 5.08 7.43
CA GLU A 57 1.00 5.21 8.90
C GLU A 57 -0.25 4.64 9.55
N ASN A 58 -1.42 4.95 8.99
CA ASN A 58 -2.72 4.49 9.46
C ASN A 58 -3.48 3.81 8.30
N PRO A 59 -3.13 2.54 7.99
CA PRO A 59 -3.71 1.87 6.84
C PRO A 59 -5.20 1.63 7.02
N PRO A 60 -6.02 1.96 6.00
CA PRO A 60 -7.45 1.79 6.09
C PRO A 60 -7.80 0.32 6.33
N ALA A 61 -8.93 0.10 7.00
CA ALA A 61 -9.49 -1.23 7.17
C ALA A 61 -9.63 -1.92 5.80
N LYS A 62 -9.40 -3.23 5.76
CA LYS A 62 -9.44 -4.02 4.54
C LYS A 62 -10.77 -3.80 3.81
N VAL A 63 -10.71 -3.22 2.61
CA VAL A 63 -11.88 -3.15 1.73
C VAL A 63 -11.99 -4.52 1.04
N GLY A 64 -12.73 -5.41 1.69
CA GLY A 64 -12.95 -6.77 1.25
C GLY A 64 -13.62 -7.54 2.37
N ARG A 65 -14.95 -7.64 2.34
CA ARG A 65 -15.63 -8.70 3.08
C ARG A 65 -15.05 -10.03 2.59
N PRO A 66 -14.78 -11.02 3.46
CA PRO A 66 -14.68 -12.39 2.98
C PRO A 66 -15.92 -12.66 2.13
N LEU A 67 -15.73 -13.31 0.97
CA LEU A 67 -16.85 -13.85 0.21
C LEU A 67 -17.66 -14.66 1.22
N ARG A 68 -18.87 -14.20 1.56
CA ARG A 68 -19.74 -14.96 2.44
C ARG A 68 -20.02 -16.24 1.67
N GLU A 69 -19.40 -17.35 2.06
CA GLU A 69 -19.86 -18.64 1.59
C GLU A 69 -21.28 -18.77 2.14
N GLU A 70 -22.26 -18.56 1.26
CA GLU A 70 -23.65 -18.83 1.58
C GLU A 70 -23.74 -20.31 1.93
N PRO A 71 -24.25 -20.67 3.12
CA PRO A 71 -24.48 -22.07 3.42
C PRO A 71 -25.56 -22.55 2.43
N THR A 72 -25.14 -23.34 1.45
CA THR A 72 -26.07 -24.07 0.59
C THR A 72 -26.63 -25.21 1.43
N ALA A 73 -27.90 -25.03 1.81
CA ALA A 73 -28.92 -26.02 2.19
C ALA A 73 -28.55 -27.14 3.17
#